data_AF-A0A7Y2FFD2-F1
#
_entry.id   AF-A0A7Y2FFD2-F1
#
_cell.length_a   1.000
_cell.length_b   1.000
_cell.length_c   1.000
_cell.angle_alpha   90.00
_cell.angle_beta   90.00
_cell.angle_gamma   90.00
#
_symmetry.space_group_name_H-M   'P 1'
#
loop_
_entity.id
_entity.type
_entity.pdbx_description
1 polymer ?
#
loop_
_entity_poly.entity_id
_entity_poly.type
_entity_poly.pdbx_seq_one_letter_code
_entity_poly.pdbx_strand_id
1 'polypeptide(L)'
;MNHRNELNASAYWRENLRLVGLCLVVWFTVSYGFGILLVDQLNRIHVFGFKLGFWFAQQGSIFVFLVLIFYYARRMNAMDRKYGVEEE
;
A
#
# COMPACT_ATOMS: atom_id res chain seq x y z
N MET A 1 22.32 24.20 21.11
CA MET A 1 20.85 23.96 21.04
C MET A 1 20.47 23.32 19.69
N ASN A 2 20.87 22.07 19.39
CA ASN A 2 20.56 21.42 18.08
C ASN A 2 19.86 20.05 18.14
N HIS A 3 19.61 19.46 19.32
CA HIS A 3 19.08 18.08 19.39
C HIS A 3 17.57 17.92 19.10
N ARG A 4 16.78 19.00 18.99
CA ARG A 4 15.33 18.87 18.75
C ARG A 4 14.97 18.59 17.29
N ASN A 5 15.76 19.07 16.33
CA ASN A 5 15.49 18.87 14.89
C ASN A 5 15.81 17.44 14.44
N GLU A 6 16.86 16.83 14.98
CA GLU A 6 17.28 15.46 14.64
C GLU A 6 16.27 14.40 15.13
N LEU A 7 15.65 14.62 16.30
CA LEU A 7 14.63 13.74 16.86
C LEU A 7 13.35 13.73 16.01
N ASN A 8 12.92 14.89 15.51
CA ASN A 8 11.76 15.02 14.64
C ASN A 8 12.03 14.42 13.26
N ALA A 9 13.21 14.68 12.68
CA ALA A 9 13.61 14.10 11.40
C ALA A 9 13.73 12.56 11.46
N SER A 10 14.30 12.02 12.54
CA SER A 10 14.37 10.55 12.75
C SER A 10 13.01 9.91 12.97
N ALA A 11 12.09 10.58 13.64
CA ALA A 11 10.72 10.07 13.84
C ALA A 11 9.95 10.04 12.51
N TYR A 12 10.07 11.11 11.71
CA TYR A 12 9.49 11.18 10.37
C TYR A 12 10.05 10.11 9.44
N TRP A 13 11.38 9.93 9.42
CA TRP A 13 12.05 8.89 8.65
C TRP A 13 11.57 7.48 9.01
N ARG A 14 11.42 7.20 10.32
CA ARG A 14 10.97 5.88 10.78
C ARG A 14 9.52 5.60 10.42
N GLU A 15 8.64 6.60 10.47
CA GLU A 15 7.24 6.43 10.03
C GLU A 15 7.14 6.29 8.50
N ASN A 16 7.96 7.01 7.73
CA ASN A 16 8.01 6.87 6.27
C ASN A 16 8.53 5.48 5.87
N LEU A 17 9.57 4.96 6.53
CA LEU A 17 10.01 3.56 6.40
C LEU A 17 8.89 2.58 6.73
N ARG A 18 8.05 2.88 7.73
CA ARG A 18 6.90 2.06 8.09
C ARG A 18 5.83 2.08 7.00
N LEU A 19 5.58 3.23 6.37
CA LEU A 19 4.69 3.37 5.22
C LEU A 19 5.18 2.56 4.03
N VAL A 20 6.45 2.71 3.67
CA VAL A 20 7.09 1.95 2.59
C VAL A 20 7.03 0.45 2.87
N GLY A 21 7.33 0.03 4.11
CA GLY A 21 7.21 -1.36 4.53
C GLY A 21 5.79 -1.90 4.39
N LEU A 22 4.78 -1.11 4.75
CA LEU A 22 3.37 -1.49 4.61
C LEU A 22 2.96 -1.58 3.14
N CYS A 23 3.40 -0.64 2.29
CA CYS A 23 3.22 -0.72 0.84
C CYS A 23 3.85 -1.99 0.25
N LEU A 24 5.07 -2.35 0.68
CA LEU A 24 5.75 -3.57 0.23
C LEU A 24 5.01 -4.84 0.67
N VAL A 25 4.50 -4.88 1.90
CA VAL A 25 3.69 -6.00 2.40
C VAL A 25 2.41 -6.14 1.59
N VAL A 26 1.67 -5.05 1.37
CA VAL A 26 0.43 -5.08 0.59
C VAL A 26 0.71 -5.46 -0.86
N TRP A 27 1.76 -4.90 -1.46
CA TRP A 27 2.20 -5.26 -2.80
C TRP A 27 2.54 -6.76 -2.91
N PHE A 28 3.24 -7.32 -1.92
CA PHE A 28 3.55 -8.75 -1.86
C PHE A 28 2.28 -9.59 -1.67
N THR A 29 1.40 -9.24 -0.74
CA THR A 29 0.14 -9.95 -0.51
C THR A 29 -0.75 -9.94 -1.75
N VAL A 30 -0.78 -8.85 -2.51
CA VAL A 30 -1.59 -8.77 -3.72
C VAL A 30 -0.96 -9.58 -4.84
N SER A 31 0.33 -9.37 -5.10
CA SER A 31 1.01 -10.02 -6.23
C SER A 31 1.13 -11.53 -6.01
N TYR A 32 1.48 -11.94 -4.79
CA TYR A 32 1.73 -13.33 -4.45
C TYR A 32 0.52 -14.01 -3.81
N GLY A 33 -0.12 -13.36 -2.83
CA GLY A 33 -1.26 -13.93 -2.12
C GLY A 33 -2.50 -14.06 -3.00
N PHE A 34 -2.95 -12.96 -3.63
CA PHE A 34 -4.14 -12.98 -4.50
C PHE A 34 -3.84 -13.54 -5.90
N GLY A 35 -2.65 -13.28 -6.44
CA GLY A 35 -2.28 -13.74 -7.78
C GLY A 35 -1.90 -15.22 -7.89
N ILE A 36 -1.33 -15.83 -6.84
CA ILE A 36 -0.78 -17.19 -6.91
C ILE A 36 -1.42 -18.10 -5.86
N LEU A 37 -1.48 -17.69 -4.59
CA LEU A 37 -1.89 -18.57 -3.49
C LEU A 37 -3.41 -18.78 -3.43
N LEU A 38 -4.18 -17.72 -3.66
CA LEU A 38 -5.65 -17.74 -3.72
C LEU A 38 -6.19 -17.93 -5.14
N VAL A 39 -5.31 -18.12 -6.14
CA VAL A 39 -5.72 -18.23 -7.55
C VAL A 39 -6.69 -19.39 -7.77
N ASP A 40 -6.49 -20.53 -7.09
CA ASP A 40 -7.37 -21.70 -7.21
C ASP A 40 -8.75 -21.45 -6.61
N GLN A 41 -8.84 -20.70 -5.51
CA GLN A 41 -10.11 -20.34 -4.90
C GLN A 41 -10.84 -19.25 -5.71
N LEU A 42 -10.09 -18.27 -6.23
CA LEU A 42 -10.63 -17.26 -7.15
C LEU A 42 -11.10 -17.90 -8.46
N ASN A 43 -10.38 -18.89 -8.98
CA ASN A 43 -10.74 -19.60 -10.22
C ASN A 43 -12.04 -20.41 -10.10
N ARG A 44 -12.51 -20.74 -8.88
CA ARG A 44 -13.84 -21.32 -8.69
C ARG A 44 -14.96 -20.31 -8.97
N ILE A 45 -14.70 -19.03 -8.72
CA ILE A 45 -15.66 -17.97 -8.94
C ILE A 45 -15.46 -17.45 -10.38
N HIS A 46 -16.49 -17.63 -11.21
CA HIS A 46 -16.47 -17.18 -12.59
C HIS A 46 -17.15 -15.82 -12.65
N VAL A 47 -16.38 -14.77 -12.97
CA VAL A 47 -16.94 -13.43 -13.18
C VAL A 47 -17.07 -13.23 -14.68
N PHE A 48 -18.29 -12.95 -15.15
CA PHE A 48 -18.59 -12.72 -16.57
C PHE A 48 -18.17 -13.86 -17.52
N GLY A 49 -18.12 -15.11 -17.02
CA GLY A 49 -17.72 -16.29 -17.81
C GLY A 49 -16.21 -16.56 -17.87
N PHE A 50 -15.39 -15.74 -17.21
CA PHE A 50 -13.94 -15.93 -17.12
C PHE A 50 -13.50 -16.21 -15.67
N LYS A 51 -12.39 -16.94 -15.53
CA LYS A 51 -11.79 -17.24 -14.22
C LYS A 51 -11.31 -15.96 -13.56
N LEU A 52 -11.76 -15.70 -12.33
CA LEU A 52 -11.38 -14.49 -11.59
C LEU A 52 -9.88 -14.34 -11.38
N GLY A 53 -9.15 -15.46 -11.20
CA GLY A 53 -7.69 -15.43 -11.08
C GLY A 53 -7.02 -14.87 -12.34
N PHE A 54 -7.57 -15.19 -13.52
CA PHE A 54 -7.07 -14.67 -14.80
C PHE A 54 -7.37 -13.18 -14.97
N TRP A 55 -8.58 -12.75 -14.60
CA TRP A 55 -8.94 -11.33 -14.57
C TRP A 55 -8.04 -10.53 -13.62
N PHE A 56 -7.71 -11.12 -12.46
CA PHE A 56 -6.86 -10.48 -11.48
C PHE A 56 -5.41 -10.32 -11.98
N ALA A 57 -4.89 -11.33 -12.67
CA ALA A 57 -3.56 -11.29 -13.28
C ALA A 57 -3.43 -10.22 -14.38
N GLN A 58 -4.53 -9.91 -15.10
CA GLN A 58 -4.49 -9.03 -16.27
C GLN A 58 -4.94 -7.60 -15.99
N GLN A 59 -5.99 -7.41 -15.18
CA GLN A 59 -6.58 -6.11 -14.86
C GLN A 59 -6.76 -5.88 -13.36
N GLY A 60 -6.77 -6.92 -12.52
CA GLY A 60 -6.94 -6.74 -11.07
C GLY A 60 -5.76 -6.00 -10.41
N SER A 61 -4.54 -6.21 -10.90
CA SER A 61 -3.34 -5.58 -10.32
C SER A 61 -3.38 -4.05 -10.36
N ILE A 62 -3.98 -3.43 -11.39
CA ILE A 62 -4.07 -1.97 -11.49
C ILE A 62 -5.03 -1.37 -10.45
N PHE A 63 -6.15 -2.05 -10.17
CA PHE A 63 -7.08 -1.62 -9.12
C PHE A 63 -6.43 -1.66 -7.75
N VAL A 64 -5.63 -2.70 -7.47
CA VAL A 64 -4.86 -2.73 -6.23
C VAL A 64 -3.85 -1.58 -6.20
N PHE A 65 -3.16 -1.33 -7.30
CA PHE A 65 -2.21 -0.22 -7.38
C PHE A 65 -2.87 1.12 -7.05
N LEU A 66 -4.06 1.38 -7.59
CA LEU A 66 -4.85 2.58 -7.25
C LEU A 66 -5.22 2.65 -5.76
N VAL A 67 -5.67 1.54 -5.17
CA VAL A 67 -6.00 1.46 -3.73
C VAL A 67 -4.75 1.71 -2.88
N LEU A 68 -3.61 1.14 -3.26
CA LEU A 68 -2.30 1.35 -2.62
C LEU A 68 -1.90 2.83 -2.65
N ILE A 69 -2.04 3.49 -3.80
CA ILE A 69 -1.74 4.93 -3.95
C ILE A 69 -2.65 5.75 -3.04
N PHE A 70 -3.97 5.50 -3.06
CA PHE A 70 -4.91 6.21 -2.18
C PHE A 70 -4.61 5.98 -0.70
N TYR A 71 -4.28 4.75 -0.32
CA TYR A 71 -3.92 4.39 1.05
C TYR A 71 -2.65 5.13 1.49
N TYR A 72 -1.60 5.09 0.66
CA TYR A 72 -0.36 5.80 0.91
C TYR A 72 -0.62 7.31 1.03
N ALA A 73 -1.35 7.92 0.09
CA ALA A 73 -1.67 9.34 0.12
C ALA A 73 -2.45 9.74 1.38
N ARG A 74 -3.47 8.96 1.78
CA ARG A 74 -4.22 9.22 3.02
C ARG A 74 -3.33 9.13 4.24
N ARG A 75 -2.40 8.18 4.25
CA ARG A 75 -1.56 7.91 5.42
C ARG A 75 -0.41 8.90 5.52
N MET A 76 0.15 9.34 4.40
CA MET A 76 1.10 10.46 4.32
C MET A 76 0.43 11.76 4.77
N ASN A 77 -0.78 12.06 4.29
CA ASN A 77 -1.54 13.24 4.73
C ASN A 77 -1.88 13.19 6.24
N ALA A 78 -2.17 12.00 6.78
CA ALA A 78 -2.34 11.83 8.23
C ALA A 78 -1.02 12.00 9.01
N MET A 79 0.12 11.68 8.40
CA MET A 79 1.45 11.85 8.96
C MET A 79 1.86 13.32 8.96
N ASP A 80 1.67 14.03 7.85
CA ASP A 80 1.88 15.48 7.73
C ASP A 80 1.06 16.24 8.77
N ARG A 81 -0.24 15.89 8.93
CA ARG A 81 -1.11 16.51 9.93
C ARG A 81 -0.72 16.19 11.37
N LYS A 82 -0.01 15.08 11.61
CA LYS A 82 0.46 14.66 12.94
C LYS A 82 1.80 15.31 13.31
N TYR A 83 2.66 15.55 12.32
CA TYR A 83 3.93 16.22 12.50
C TYR A 83 3.85 17.73 12.28
N GLY A 84 2.68 18.25 11.86
CA GLY A 84 2.44 19.69 11.73
C GLY A 84 3.30 20.32 10.65
N VAL A 85 3.63 19.57 9.59
CA VAL A 85 4.26 20.13 8.38
C VAL A 85 3.17 20.78 7.52
N GLU A 86 2.38 21.65 8.13
CA GLU A 86 1.93 22.86 7.46
C GLU A 86 3.12 23.81 7.60
N GLU A 87 4.15 23.59 6.79
CA GLU A 87 5.08 24.66 6.49
C GLU A 87 4.24 25.75 5.79
N GLU A 88 4.39 26.98 6.25
CA GLU A 88 3.75 28.21 5.75
C GLU A 88 3.66 28.30 4.21
#